data_AF-A0A1W1V7G7-F1
#
_entry.id   AF-A0A1W1V7G7-F1
#
_cell.length_a   1.000
_cell.length_b   1.000
_cell.length_c   1.000
_cell.angle_alpha   90.00
_cell.angle_beta   90.00
_cell.angle_gamma   90.00
#
_symmetry.space_group_name_H-M   'P 1'
#
loop_
_entity.id
_entity.type
_entity.pdbx_description
1 polymer ?
#
loop_
_entity_poly.entity_id
_entity_poly.type
_entity_poly.pdbx_seq_one_letter_code
_entity_poly.pdbx_strand_id
1 'polypeptide(L)' 'MQVLSRVVVILGVLVTLGAVFLLFKNVIDINQLHAVANANRGQDYPSPTNNVLLMTALALVGGFLAGLGVRLAPRRSAPH' A
#
# COMPACT_ATOMS: atom_id res chain seq x y z
N MET A 1 -6.28 16.64 20.75
CA MET A 1 -6.09 16.04 19.39
C MET A 1 -4.97 15.00 19.29
N GLN A 2 -4.09 14.86 20.29
CA GLN A 2 -2.92 13.98 20.18
C GLN A 2 -3.26 12.49 20.02
N VAL A 3 -4.30 11.99 20.70
CA VAL A 3 -4.75 10.59 20.57
C VAL A 3 -5.27 10.32 19.16
N LEU A 4 -6.13 11.20 18.63
CA LEU A 4 -6.66 11.07 17.26
C LEU A 4 -5.54 11.06 16.21
N SER A 5 -4.57 11.98 16.31
CA SER A 5 -3.40 12.01 15.42
C SER A 5 -2.66 10.67 15.43
N ARG A 6 -2.38 10.11 16.62
CA ARG A 6 -1.71 8.80 16.74
C ARG A 6 -2.51 7.67 16.11
N VAL A 7 -3.81 7.60 16.37
CA VAL A 7 -4.69 6.57 15.81
C VAL A 7 -4.69 6.65 14.28
N VAL A 8 -4.82 7.85 13.71
CA VAL A 8 -4.83 8.06 12.26
C VAL A 8 -3.49 7.66 11.63
N VAL A 9 -2.36 8.00 12.27
CA VAL A 9 -1.04 7.54 11.79
C VAL A 9 -0.93 6.02 11.82
N ILE A 10 -1.30 5.38 12.93
CA ILE A 10 -1.21 3.91 13.06
C ILE A 10 -2.06 3.23 11.98
N LEU A 11 -3.29 3.68 11.77
CA LEU A 11 -4.16 3.14 10.72
C LEU A 11 -3.55 3.33 9.33
N GLY A 12 -3.03 4.53 9.02
CA GLY A 12 -2.35 4.78 7.75
C GLY A 12 -1.16 3.87 7.52
N VAL A 13 -0.35 3.65 8.56
CA VAL A 13 0.80 2.73 8.50
C VAL A 13 0.35 1.29 8.26
N LEU A 14 -0.65 0.80 8.99
CA LEU A 14 -1.16 -0.57 8.83
C LEU A 14 -1.71 -0.81 7.41
N VAL A 15 -2.47 0.14 6.88
CA VAL A 15 -2.99 0.09 5.50
C VAL A 15 -1.83 0.09 4.49
N THR A 16 -0.81 0.90 4.72
CA THR A 16 0.39 0.97 3.87
C THR A 16 1.17 -0.36 3.89
N LEU A 17 1.29 -1.00 5.06
CA LEU A 17 1.91 -2.34 5.16
C LEU A 17 1.14 -3.38 4.35
N GLY A 18 -0.19 -3.31 4.32
CA GLY A 18 -1.01 -4.14 3.44
C GLY A 18 -0.71 -3.92 1.95
N ALA A 19 -0.52 -2.66 1.54
CA ALA A 19 -0.10 -2.34 0.17
C ALA A 19 1.30 -2.90 -0.17
N VAL A 20 2.25 -2.81 0.76
CA VAL A 20 3.60 -3.37 0.59
C VAL A 20 3.55 -4.90 0.43
N PHE A 21 2.73 -5.59 1.22
CA PHE A 21 2.52 -7.03 1.04
C PHE A 21 2.01 -7.37 -0.37
N LEU A 22 0.99 -6.65 -0.84
CA LEU A 22 0.47 -6.86 -2.19
C LEU A 22 1.48 -6.50 -3.28
N LEU A 23 2.35 -5.52 -3.06
CA LEU A 23 3.43 -5.19 -4.00
C LEU A 23 4.34 -6.40 -4.23
N PHE A 24 4.82 -7.05 -3.16
CA PHE A 24 5.65 -8.26 -3.30
C PHE A 24 4.92 -9.39 -4.02
N LYS A 25 3.65 -9.62 -3.69
CA LYS A 25 2.83 -10.61 -4.37
C LYS A 25 2.68 -10.30 -5.86
N ASN A 26 2.34 -9.06 -6.22
CA ASN A 26 2.14 -8.65 -7.60
C ASN A 26 3.41 -8.80 -8.43
N VAL A 27 4.59 -8.53 -7.86
CA VAL A 27 5.88 -8.78 -8.53
C VAL A 27 6.05 -10.26 -8.89
N ILE A 28 5.71 -11.16 -7.98
CA ILE A 28 5.77 -12.60 -8.22
C ILE A 28 4.77 -13.01 -9.31
N ASP A 29 3.51 -12.60 -9.18
CA ASP A 29 2.43 -12.97 -10.10
C ASP A 29 2.73 -12.48 -11.54
N ILE A 30 3.23 -11.25 -11.69
CA ILE A 30 3.61 -10.67 -12.99
C ILE A 30 4.79 -11.42 -13.61
N ASN A 31 5.81 -11.75 -12.83
CA ASN A 31 6.97 -12.50 -13.32
C ASN A 31 6.57 -13.91 -13.77
N GLN A 32 5.66 -14.57 -13.03
CA GLN A 32 5.13 -15.87 -13.41
C GLN A 32 4.27 -15.78 -14.68
N LEU A 33 3.42 -14.76 -14.82
CA LEU A 33 2.65 -14.51 -16.03
C LEU A 33 3.57 -14.33 -17.25
N HIS A 34 4.66 -13.56 -17.12
CA HIS A 34 5.65 -13.42 -18.19
C HIS A 34 6.35 -14.74 -18.53
N ALA A 35 6.68 -15.55 -17.53
CA ALA A 35 7.29 -16.86 -17.74
C ALA A 35 6.33 -17.81 -18.50
N VAL A 36 5.06 -17.87 -18.12
CA VAL A 36 4.04 -18.70 -18.77
C VAL A 36 3.76 -18.20 -20.19
N ALA A 37 3.63 -16.89 -20.40
CA ALA A 37 3.41 -16.31 -21.73
C ALA A 37 4.56 -16.63 -22.71
N ASN A 38 5.80 -16.72 -22.22
CA ASN A 38 6.96 -17.07 -23.02
C ASN A 38 7.10 -18.58 -23.26
N ALA A 39 6.85 -19.41 -22.25
CA ALA A 39 7.07 -20.85 -22.31
C ALA A 39 5.89 -21.63 -22.89
N ASN A 40 4.66 -21.18 -22.66
CA ASN A 40 3.43 -21.88 -23.01
C ASN A 40 2.42 -20.92 -23.65
N ARG A 41 2.75 -20.45 -24.87
CA ARG A 41 1.86 -19.59 -25.67
C ARG A 41 0.53 -20.32 -25.90
N GLY A 42 -0.50 -19.94 -25.15
CA GLY A 42 -1.84 -20.55 -25.22
C GLY A 42 -2.37 -21.10 -23.90
N GLN A 43 -1.58 -21.11 -22.83
CA GLN A 43 -2.08 -21.41 -21.48
C GLN A 43 -2.50 -20.14 -20.76
N ASP A 44 -3.71 -20.15 -20.21
CA ASP A 44 -4.23 -19.05 -19.41
C ASP A 44 -3.54 -19.00 -18.04
N TYR A 45 -3.15 -17.79 -17.65
CA TYR A 45 -2.61 -17.50 -16.31
C TYR A 45 -3.49 -16.45 -15.63
N PRO A 46 -3.81 -16.60 -14.34
CA PRO A 46 -4.65 -15.63 -13.63
C PRO A 46 -4.09 -14.21 -13.71
N SER A 47 -4.91 -13.24 -14.12
CA SER A 47 -4.48 -11.84 -14.22
C SER A 47 -4.27 -11.22 -12.83
N PRO A 48 -3.11 -10.59 -12.56
CA PRO A 48 -2.86 -9.88 -11.31
C PRO A 48 -3.50 -8.48 -11.25
N THR A 49 -4.20 -8.02 -12.29
CA THR A 49 -4.70 -6.64 -12.41
C THR A 49 -5.50 -6.18 -11.20
N ASN A 50 -6.43 -7.00 -10.69
CA ASN A 50 -7.25 -6.62 -9.54
C ASN A 50 -6.40 -6.44 -8.26
N ASN A 51 -5.36 -7.27 -8.07
CA ASN A 51 -4.45 -7.12 -6.93
C ASN A 51 -3.58 -5.87 -7.06
N VAL A 52 -3.19 -5.49 -8.28
CA VAL A 52 -2.47 -4.23 -8.56
C VAL A 52 -3.35 -3.02 -8.27
N LEU A 53 -4.61 -3.04 -8.70
CA LEU A 53 -5.57 -1.97 -8.41
C LEU A 53 -5.82 -1.83 -6.91
N LEU A 54 -6.02 -2.96 -6.21
CA LEU A 54 -6.21 -2.96 -4.76
C LEU A 54 -4.97 -2.42 -4.02
N MET A 55 -3.78 -2.89 -4.40
CA MET A 55 -2.52 -2.38 -3.86
C MET A 55 -2.40 -0.87 -4.04
N THR A 56 -2.75 -0.35 -5.23
CA THR A 56 -2.69 1.08 -5.53
C THR A 56 -3.65 1.86 -4.64
N ALA A 57 -4.90 1.39 -4.50
CA ALA A 57 -5.88 2.01 -3.62
C ALA A 57 -5.42 2.05 -2.16
N LEU A 58 -4.89 0.92 -1.65
CA LEU A 58 -4.36 0.85 -0.28
C LEU A 58 -3.15 1.77 -0.09
N ALA A 59 -2.25 1.87 -1.06
CA ALA A 59 -1.10 2.77 -0.99
C ALA A 59 -1.54 4.23 -0.89
N LEU A 60 -2.50 4.65 -1.71
CA LEU A 60 -3.05 6.00 -1.70
C LEU A 60 -3.75 6.32 -0.38
N VAL A 61 -4.64 5.45 0.08
CA VAL A 61 -5.38 5.63 1.34
C VAL A 61 -4.43 5.61 2.54
N GLY A 62 -3.53 4.63 2.59
CA GLY A 62 -2.55 4.48 3.67
C GLY A 62 -1.61 5.69 3.77
N GLY A 63 -1.04 6.11 2.64
CA GLY A 63 -0.18 7.29 2.57
C GLY A 63 -0.91 8.58 2.94
N PHE A 64 -2.15 8.76 2.47
CA PHE A 64 -2.98 9.90 2.84
C PHE A 64 -3.25 9.94 4.34
N LEU A 65 -3.69 8.83 4.95
CA LEU A 65 -3.97 8.74 6.38
C LEU A 65 -2.71 8.99 7.22
N ALA A 66 -1.57 8.37 6.84
CA ALA A 66 -0.32 8.60 7.54
C ALA A 66 0.10 10.08 7.50
N GLY A 67 0.03 10.72 6.32
CA GLY A 67 0.33 12.14 6.16
C GLY A 67 -0.62 13.05 6.94
N LEU A 68 -1.92 12.75 6.91
CA LEU A 68 -2.94 13.49 7.67
C LEU A 68 -2.68 13.38 9.18
N GLY A 69 -2.40 12.17 9.68
CA GLY A 69 -2.12 11.94 11.09
C GLY A 69 -0.89 12.69 11.57
N VAL A 70 0.18 12.73 10.76
CA VAL A 70 1.39 13.52 11.05
C VAL A 70 1.09 15.02 11.09
N ARG A 71 0.30 15.54 10.14
CA ARG A 71 -0.09 16.96 10.12
C ARG A 71 -0.92 17.37 11.35
N LEU A 72 -1.74 16.46 11.87
CA LEU A 72 -2.57 16.67 13.06
C LEU A 72 -1.78 16.56 14.38
N ALA A 73 -0.51 16.14 14.34
CA ALA A 73 0.31 16.02 15.54
C ALA A 73 0.55 17.42 16.16
N PRO A 74 0.42 17.59 17.50
CA PRO A 74 0.70 18.86 18.13
C PRO A 74 2.15 19.29 17.87
N ARG A 75 2.34 20.45 17.24
CA ARG A 75 3.67 21.06 17.15
C ARG A 75 4.07 21.46 18.56
N ARG A 76 5.16 20.88 19.08
CA ARG A 76 5.83 21.43 20.27
C ARG A 76 6.29 22.84 19.89
N SER A 77 5.57 23.87 20.32
CA SER A 77 6.12 25.22 20.37
C SER A 77 7.30 25.17 21.32
N ALA A 78 8.51 25.36 20.80
CA ALA A 78 9.68 25.54 21.64
C ALA A 78 9.46 26.80 22.49
N PRO A 79 9.79 26.78 23.80
CA PRO A 79 9.80 27.99 24.59
C PRO A 79 10.91 28.91 24.04
N HIS A 80 10.52 30.15 23.69
CA HIS A 80 11.43 31.25 23.44
C HIS A 80 11.96 31.82 24.76
#